data_AF-A0A1Z8WAX5-F1
#
_entry.id   AF-A0A1Z8WAX5-F1
#
_cell.length_a   1.000
_cell.length_b   1.000
_cell.length_c   1.000
_cell.angle_alpha   90.00
_cell.angle_beta   90.00
_cell.angle_gamma   90.00
#
_symmetry.space_group_name_H-M   'P 1'
#
loop_
_entity.id
_entity.type
_entity.pdbx_description
1 polymer ?
#
loop_
_entity_poly.entity_id
_entity_poly.type
_entity_poly.pdbx_seq_one_letter_code
_entity_poly.pdbx_strand_id
1 'polypeptide(L)' 'MNPGQIIFLCFIVAAGVLVILVSLYEFRRKKFEPEPTEDRLFRCEDCRYVYTDDRDVDQSRCPHCGRFNSPFLF' A
#
# COMPACT_ATOMS: atom_id res chain seq x y z
N MET A 1 -17.00 23.65 -40.72
CA MET A 1 -16.20 23.53 -39.49
C MET A 1 -14.77 23.84 -39.88
N ASN A 2 -14.18 24.86 -39.27
CA ASN A 2 -12.83 25.29 -39.64
C ASN A 2 -11.82 24.22 -39.20
N PRO A 3 -10.70 24.03 -39.93
CA PRO A 3 -9.69 23.02 -39.58
C PRO A 3 -9.19 23.18 -38.14
N GLY A 4 -9.06 24.42 -37.64
CA GLY A 4 -8.72 24.67 -36.24
C GLY A 4 -9.75 24.16 -35.23
N GLN A 5 -11.05 24.21 -35.54
CA GLN A 5 -12.10 23.66 -34.68
C GLN A 5 -12.03 22.13 -34.62
N ILE A 6 -11.70 21.49 -35.75
CA ILE A 6 -11.53 20.03 -35.81
C ILE A 6 -10.34 19.61 -34.96
N ILE A 7 -9.19 20.28 -35.12
CA ILE A 7 -7.98 20.00 -34.34
C ILE A 7 -8.24 20.19 -32.84
N PHE A 8 -8.90 21.30 -32.47
CA PHE A 8 -9.25 21.59 -31.08
C PHE A 8 -10.17 20.52 -30.48
N LEU A 9 -11.18 20.08 -31.24
CA LEU A 9 -12.10 19.03 -30.80
C LEU A 9 -11.40 17.69 -30.62
N CYS A 10 -10.53 17.31 -31.58
CA CYS A 10 -9.69 16.11 -31.44
C CYS A 10 -8.79 16.18 -30.20
N PHE A 11 -8.20 17.35 -29.93
CA PHE A 11 -7.35 17.54 -28.76
C PHE A 11 -8.13 17.37 -27.45
N ILE A 12 -9.30 18.00 -27.33
CA ILE A 12 -10.15 17.86 -26.14
C ILE A 12 -10.58 16.41 -25.94
N VAL A 13 -10.98 15.71 -27.01
CA VAL A 13 -11.37 14.31 -26.93
C VAL A 13 -10.19 13.45 -26.47
N ALA A 14 -9.01 13.62 -27.07
CA ALA A 14 -7.81 12.87 -26.69
C ALA A 14 -7.41 13.13 -25.23
N ALA A 15 -7.41 14.39 -24.80
CA ALA A 15 -7.12 14.76 -23.42
C ALA A 15 -8.15 14.17 -22.44
N GLY A 16 -9.44 14.24 -22.78
CA GLY A 16 -10.51 13.66 -21.97
C GLY A 16 -10.38 12.14 -21.82
N VAL A 17 -10.08 11.43 -22.91
CA VAL A 17 -9.81 9.98 -22.88
C VAL A 17 -8.61 9.67 -22.00
N LEU A 18 -7.52 10.43 -22.10
CA LEU A 18 -6.33 10.22 -21.29
C LEU A 18 -6.60 10.43 -19.80
N VAL A 19 -7.36 11.46 -19.43
CA VAL A 19 -7.78 11.70 -18.04
C VAL A 19 -8.61 10.55 -17.49
N ILE A 20 -9.55 10.02 -18.29
CA ILE A 20 -10.38 8.87 -17.89
C ILE A 20 -9.49 7.63 -17.68
N LEU A 21 -8.58 7.35 -18.61
CA LEU A 21 -7.69 6.19 -18.53
C LEU A 21 -6.78 6.26 -17.30
N VAL A 22 -6.14 7.40 -17.05
CA VAL A 22 -5.28 7.62 -15.86
C VAL A 22 -6.09 7.47 -14.58
N SER A 23 -7.30 8.04 -14.52
CA SER A 23 -8.16 7.92 -13.35
C SER A 23 -8.52 6.45 -13.09
N LEU A 24 -8.95 5.72 -14.11
CA LEU A 24 -9.28 4.30 -14.00
C LEU A 24 -8.06 3.47 -13.58
N TYR A 25 -6.87 3.78 -14.10
CA TYR A 25 -5.62 3.13 -13.70
C TYR A 25 -5.33 3.35 -12.22
N GLU A 26 -5.38 4.58 -11.73
CA GLU A 26 -5.14 4.91 -10.32
C GLU A 26 -6.20 4.30 -9.38
N PHE A 27 -7.49 4.33 -9.77
CA PHE A 27 -8.55 3.66 -9.01
C PHE A 27 -8.34 2.14 -8.93
N ARG A 28 -7.82 1.52 -9.99
CA ARG A 28 -7.46 0.11 -9.97
C ARG A 28 -6.19 -0.14 -9.16
N ARG A 29 -5.16 0.71 -9.27
CA ARG A 29 -3.91 0.56 -8.51
C ARG A 29 -4.15 0.61 -7.01
N LYS A 30 -4.98 1.55 -6.53
CA LYS A 30 -5.40 1.64 -5.12
C LYS A 30 -6.08 0.38 -4.57
N LYS A 31 -6.64 -0.48 -5.44
CA LYS A 31 -7.24 -1.76 -5.01
C LYS A 31 -6.24 -2.92 -4.91
N PHE A 32 -5.05 -2.79 -5.52
CA PHE A 32 -4.09 -3.88 -5.66
C PHE A 32 -2.76 -3.65 -4.93
N GLU A 33 -2.45 -2.43 -4.53
CA GLU A 33 -1.34 -2.17 -3.63
C GLU A 33 -1.80 -2.56 -2.21
N PRO A 34 -1.21 -3.61 -1.57
CA PRO A 34 -1.49 -3.87 -0.18
C PRO A 34 -1.15 -2.59 0.60
N GLU A 35 -2.02 -2.17 1.51
CA GLU A 35 -1.66 -1.10 2.44
C GLU A 35 -0.31 -1.46 3.04
N PRO A 36 0.64 -0.51 3.15
CA PRO A 36 1.92 -0.80 3.77
C PRO A 36 1.65 -1.41 5.15
N THR A 37 1.92 -2.71 5.29
CA THR A 37 1.74 -3.42 6.54
C THR A 37 2.69 -2.77 7.54
N GLU A 38 2.17 -2.00 8.49
CA GLU A 38 3.03 -1.44 9.55
C GLU A 38 3.38 -2.54 10.54
N ASP A 39 4.29 -3.44 10.23
CA ASP A 39 4.61 -4.55 11.14
C ASP A 39 4.95 -4.03 12.55
N ARG A 40 4.40 -4.69 13.57
CA ARG A 40 4.72 -4.38 14.97
C ARG A 40 6.09 -4.96 15.30
N LEU A 41 6.92 -4.17 15.99
CA LEU A 41 8.17 -4.66 16.57
C LEU A 41 7.88 -5.46 17.84
N PHE A 42 8.51 -6.62 17.97
CA PHE A 42 8.49 -7.45 19.17
C PHE A 42 9.92 -7.68 19.64
N ARG A 43 10.09 -7.76 20.95
CA ARG A 43 11.37 -8.15 21.58
C ARG A 43 11.11 -9.29 22.54
N CYS A 44 11.77 -10.42 22.33
CA CYS A 44 11.61 -11.55 23.21
C CYS A 44 12.16 -11.26 24.61
N GLU A 45 11.37 -11.54 25.65
CA GLU A 45 11.79 -11.37 27.03
C GLU A 45 12.85 -12.39 27.46
N ASP A 46 12.84 -13.60 26.89
CA ASP A 46 13.81 -14.66 27.21
C ASP A 46 15.13 -14.48 26.44
N CYS A 47 15.06 -14.60 25.12
CA CYS A 47 16.26 -14.67 24.28
C CYS A 47 16.70 -13.32 23.72
N ARG A 48 15.95 -12.24 23.99
CA ARG A 48 16.23 -10.86 23.54
C ARG A 48 16.23 -10.64 22.03
N TYR A 49 15.86 -11.66 21.24
CA TYR A 49 15.68 -11.58 19.79
C TYR A 49 14.61 -10.54 19.44
N VAL A 50 14.91 -9.65 18.48
CA VAL A 50 14.01 -8.61 17.98
C VAL A 50 13.50 -9.05 16.61
N TYR A 51 12.19 -8.93 16.39
CA TYR A 51 11.52 -9.37 15.17
C TYR A 51 10.28 -8.54 14.92
N THR A 52 9.69 -8.69 13.74
CA THR A 52 8.45 -8.03 13.34
C THR A 52 7.36 -9.06 13.05
N ASP A 53 6.10 -8.69 13.25
CA ASP A 53 4.93 -9.50 12.90
C ASP A 53 3.75 -8.58 12.53
N ASP A 54 2.69 -9.17 11.99
CA ASP A 54 1.50 -8.46 11.52
C ASP A 54 0.92 -7.51 12.58
N ARG A 55 0.41 -6.36 12.13
CA ARG A 55 -0.24 -5.36 13.00
C ARG A 55 -1.38 -5.91 13.84
N ASP A 56 -2.08 -6.88 13.27
CA ASP A 56 -3.33 -7.38 13.79
C ASP A 56 -3.12 -8.45 14.87
N VAL A 57 -1.86 -8.74 15.21
CA VAL A 57 -1.53 -9.65 16.31
C VAL A 57 -1.25 -8.89 17.61
N ASP A 58 -1.99 -9.26 18.66
CA ASP A 58 -1.77 -8.74 20.01
C ASP A 58 -0.58 -9.39 20.70
N GLN A 59 -0.21 -10.60 20.29
CA GLN A 59 0.98 -11.32 20.76
C GLN A 59 1.57 -12.11 19.60
N SER A 60 2.89 -12.16 19.55
CA SER A 60 3.61 -12.92 18.54
C SER A 60 4.59 -13.90 19.15
N ARG A 61 4.74 -15.05 18.51
CA ARG A 61 5.65 -16.12 18.91
C ARG A 61 7.07 -15.81 18.44
N CYS A 62 8.03 -15.80 19.35
CA CYS A 62 9.44 -15.61 19.02
C CYS A 62 9.91 -16.71 18.04
N PRO A 63 10.49 -16.34 16.87
CA PRO A 63 11.00 -17.31 15.90
C PRO A 63 12.16 -18.17 16.42
N HIS A 64 12.87 -17.68 17.45
CA HIS A 64 14.06 -18.33 17.98
C HIS A 64 13.76 -19.31 19.13
N CYS A 65 12.98 -18.89 20.15
CA CYS A 65 12.70 -19.72 21.33
C CYS A 65 11.23 -20.14 21.50
N GLY A 66 10.32 -19.63 20.66
CA GLY A 66 8.91 -20.01 20.72
C GLY A 66 8.08 -19.36 21.83
N ARG A 67 8.65 -18.47 22.65
CA ARG A 67 7.91 -17.70 23.66
C ARG A 67 7.00 -16.67 23.01
N PHE A 68 5.76 -16.54 23.48
CA PHE A 68 4.87 -15.46 23.10
C PHE A 68 5.27 -14.16 23.79
N ASN A 69 5.33 -13.06 23.04
CA ASN A 69 5.67 -11.73 23.54
C ASN A 69 4.60 -10.73 23.07
N SER A 70 4.40 -9.69 23.86
CA SER A 70 3.63 -8.51 23.48
C SER A 70 4.47 -7.53 22.64
N PRO A 71 3.84 -6.60 21.90
CA PRO A 71 4.54 -5.60 21.12
C PRO A 71 5.48 -4.75 21.97
N PHE A 72 6.64 -4.44 21.42
CA PHE A 72 7.64 -3.60 22.04
C PHE A 72 7.44 -2.15 21.62
N LEU A 73 7.18 -1.27 22.59
CA LEU A 73 7.16 0.19 22.40
C LEU A 73 8.47 0.77 22.95
N PHE A 74 9.07 1.70 22.22
CA PHE A 74 10.29 2.41 22.64
C PHE A 74 10.04 3.35 23.81
#